data_AF-A0A382KS40-F1
#
_entry.id   AF-A0A382KS40-F1
#
_cell.length_a   1.000
_cell.length_b   1.000
_cell.length_c   1.000
_cell.angle_alpha   90.00
_cell.angle_beta   90.00
_cell.angle_gamma   90.00
#
_symmetry.space_group_name_H-M   'P 1'
#
loop_
_entity.id
_entity.type
_entity.pdbx_description
1 polymer ?
#
loop_
_entity_poly.entity_id
_entity_poly.type
_entity_poly.pdbx_seq_one_letter_code
_entity_poly.pdbx_strand_id
1 'polypeptide(L)'
;VYRVWPCAIALLVIISAFPTTLPVGNAESDEDSLPEWGFYVYMAGDNTLYEEVTDDLNEMKMVGSNNNLEIVTLTDQLLGNDSHAYHVIKHGVEETPLSEINATWENEIDMGDGETLKDFMVWAATEYPAQRKILVIWDHGSGWKKVAEDQGSHLT
;
A
#
# COMPACT_ATOMS: atom_id res chain seq x y z
N VAL A 1 76.24 -17.99 32.34
CA VAL A 1 74.88 -18.18 32.92
C VAL A 1 73.89 -17.43 32.02
N TYR A 2 72.72 -18.01 31.80
CA TYR A 2 72.02 -18.14 30.50
C TYR A 2 71.31 -16.90 29.95
N ARG A 3 71.35 -16.74 28.61
CA ARG A 3 70.47 -15.87 27.80
C ARG A 3 69.23 -16.68 27.42
N VAL A 4 68.03 -16.14 27.65
CA VAL A 4 66.76 -16.71 27.19
C VAL A 4 66.21 -15.90 26.02
N TRP A 5 65.86 -16.58 24.93
CA TRP A 5 65.09 -16.05 23.81
C TRP A 5 63.60 -16.35 24.03
N PRO A 6 62.66 -15.49 23.60
CA PRO A 6 61.24 -15.84 23.56
C PRO A 6 60.93 -16.63 22.28
N CYS A 7 60.41 -17.85 22.44
CA CYS A 7 59.79 -18.61 21.36
C CYS A 7 58.43 -18.00 21.02
N ALA A 8 58.23 -17.66 19.74
CA ALA A 8 56.93 -17.33 19.19
C ALA A 8 56.07 -18.61 19.07
N ILE A 9 54.84 -18.57 19.58
CA ILE A 9 53.85 -19.64 19.43
C ILE A 9 53.10 -19.39 18.13
N ALA A 10 53.24 -20.28 17.15
CA ALA A 10 52.42 -20.29 15.94
C ALA A 10 51.11 -21.04 16.23
N LEU A 11 49.97 -20.36 16.08
CA LEU A 11 48.63 -20.94 16.22
C LEU A 11 48.17 -21.46 14.85
N LEU A 12 48.00 -22.77 14.74
CA LEU A 12 47.55 -23.48 13.54
C LEU A 12 46.01 -23.48 13.52
N VAL A 13 45.40 -22.76 12.58
CA VAL A 13 43.95 -22.80 12.35
C VAL A 13 43.65 -23.97 11.42
N ILE A 14 42.97 -25.01 11.92
CA ILE A 14 42.44 -26.11 11.12
C ILE A 14 41.05 -25.69 10.63
N ILE A 15 40.95 -25.33 9.35
CA ILE A 15 39.64 -25.10 8.70
C ILE A 15 39.11 -26.45 8.26
N SER A 16 38.18 -27.04 9.02
CA SER A 16 37.43 -28.20 8.58
C SER A 16 36.36 -27.77 7.58
N ALA A 17 36.57 -28.05 6.29
CA ALA A 17 35.56 -27.86 5.26
C ALA A 17 34.47 -28.94 5.41
N PHE A 18 33.38 -28.61 6.09
CA PHE A 18 32.14 -29.37 5.97
C PHE A 18 31.44 -28.93 4.67
N PRO A 19 31.12 -29.84 3.75
CA PRO A 19 30.29 -29.49 2.60
C PRO A 19 28.88 -29.19 3.10
N THR A 20 28.51 -27.92 3.11
CA THR A 20 27.12 -27.48 3.29
C THR A 20 26.34 -27.88 2.04
N THR A 21 25.65 -29.02 2.10
CA THR A 21 24.57 -29.30 1.15
C THR A 21 23.44 -28.32 1.45
N LEU A 22 23.35 -27.23 0.68
CA LEU A 22 22.18 -26.38 0.69
C LEU A 22 21.00 -27.21 0.15
N PRO A 23 19.89 -27.34 0.89
CA PRO A 23 18.68 -27.86 0.28
C PRO A 23 18.28 -26.84 -0.80
N VAL A 24 18.25 -27.29 -2.05
CA VAL A 24 17.55 -26.57 -3.12
C VAL A 24 16.07 -26.71 -2.80
N GLY A 25 15.60 -25.88 -1.88
CA GLY A 25 14.19 -25.60 -1.72
C GLY A 25 13.78 -24.79 -2.93
N ASN A 26 12.77 -25.28 -3.65
CA ASN A 26 12.07 -24.48 -4.64
C ASN A 26 11.50 -23.28 -3.86
N ALA A 27 12.13 -22.12 -3.98
CA ALA A 27 11.56 -20.88 -3.46
C ALA A 27 10.31 -20.64 -4.31
N GLU A 28 9.14 -21.02 -3.81
CA GLU A 28 7.89 -20.42 -4.26
C GLU A 28 8.11 -18.91 -4.12
N SER A 29 8.05 -18.19 -5.23
CA SER A 29 8.21 -16.74 -5.23
C SER A 29 7.13 -16.13 -4.36
N ASP A 30 7.46 -15.11 -3.55
CA ASP A 30 6.50 -14.41 -2.70
C ASP A 30 5.25 -13.93 -3.49
N GLU A 31 5.38 -13.72 -4.81
CA GLU A 31 4.27 -13.41 -5.71
C GLU A 31 3.18 -14.51 -5.82
N ASP A 32 3.54 -15.80 -5.73
CA ASP A 32 2.57 -16.91 -5.83
C ASP A 32 1.64 -16.96 -4.61
N SER A 33 1.99 -16.25 -3.52
CA SER A 33 1.20 -16.12 -2.30
C SER A 33 0.32 -14.87 -2.25
N LEU A 34 0.50 -13.94 -3.20
CA LEU A 34 -0.27 -12.69 -3.24
C LEU A 34 -1.69 -12.93 -3.76
N PRO A 35 -2.68 -12.13 -3.30
CA PRO A 35 -3.98 -12.02 -3.95
C PRO A 35 -3.85 -11.79 -5.46
N GLU A 36 -4.70 -12.45 -6.24
CA GLU A 36 -4.67 -12.36 -7.71
C GLU A 36 -4.96 -10.93 -8.20
N TRP A 37 -5.92 -10.25 -7.57
CA TRP A 37 -6.37 -8.91 -7.96
C TRP A 37 -6.38 -7.92 -6.79
N GLY A 38 -5.94 -6.69 -7.04
CA GLY A 38 -6.06 -5.56 -6.13
C GLY A 38 -6.82 -4.43 -6.80
N PHE A 39 -7.88 -3.97 -6.15
CA PHE A 39 -8.67 -2.81 -6.54
C PHE A 39 -8.33 -1.66 -5.60
N TYR A 40 -7.69 -0.64 -6.15
CA TYR A 40 -7.30 0.58 -5.46
C TYR A 40 -8.25 1.68 -5.90
N VAL A 41 -9.18 2.08 -5.04
CA VAL A 41 -10.30 2.95 -5.39
C VAL A 41 -10.06 4.34 -4.79
N TYR A 42 -9.91 5.32 -5.68
CA TYR A 42 -9.68 6.71 -5.33
C TYR A 42 -11.00 7.48 -5.50
N MET A 43 -11.67 7.77 -4.40
CA MET A 43 -13.03 8.31 -4.36
C MET A 43 -13.00 9.80 -3.99
N ALA A 44 -12.94 10.67 -5.00
CA ALA A 44 -12.98 12.11 -4.83
C ALA A 44 -14.44 12.56 -4.70
N GLY A 45 -14.95 12.57 -3.46
CA GLY A 45 -16.36 12.79 -3.17
C GLY A 45 -16.70 14.18 -2.66
N ASP A 46 -15.75 15.10 -2.48
CA ASP A 46 -16.00 16.51 -2.12
C ASP A 46 -16.61 17.31 -3.29
N ASN A 47 -17.81 16.89 -3.66
CA ASN A 47 -18.64 17.48 -4.68
C ASN A 47 -20.08 16.95 -4.52
N THR A 48 -20.89 17.00 -5.58
CA THR A 48 -22.29 16.57 -5.52
C THR A 48 -22.51 15.06 -5.40
N LEU A 49 -21.45 14.24 -5.42
CA LEU A 49 -21.52 12.78 -5.24
C LEU A 49 -21.25 12.32 -3.80
N TYR A 50 -21.03 13.22 -2.84
CA TYR A 50 -20.61 12.87 -1.47
C TYR A 50 -21.47 11.80 -0.79
N GLU A 51 -22.79 11.77 -1.02
CA GLU A 51 -23.70 10.77 -0.42
C GLU A 51 -23.43 9.35 -0.95
N GLU A 52 -22.98 9.25 -2.21
CA GLU A 52 -22.73 7.99 -2.89
C GLU A 52 -21.45 7.30 -2.39
N VAL A 53 -20.50 8.05 -1.81
CA VAL A 53 -19.26 7.50 -1.23
C VAL A 53 -19.57 6.43 -0.19
N THR A 54 -20.53 6.72 0.70
CA THR A 54 -20.90 5.79 1.78
C THR A 54 -21.61 4.55 1.22
N ASP A 55 -22.49 4.72 0.23
CA ASP A 55 -23.24 3.63 -0.37
C ASP A 55 -22.32 2.68 -1.15
N ASP A 56 -21.45 3.20 -2.01
CA ASP A 56 -20.47 2.40 -2.76
C ASP A 56 -19.46 1.70 -1.84
N LEU A 57 -19.02 2.37 -0.77
CA LEU A 57 -18.17 1.75 0.23
C LEU A 57 -18.90 0.60 0.95
N ASN A 58 -20.20 0.71 1.20
CA ASN A 58 -21.01 -0.36 1.78
C ASN A 58 -21.20 -1.53 0.81
N GLU A 59 -21.31 -1.28 -0.50
CA GLU A 59 -21.33 -2.33 -1.51
C GLU A 59 -19.99 -3.09 -1.55
N MET A 60 -18.86 -2.40 -1.49
CA MET A 60 -17.53 -3.02 -1.43
C MET A 60 -17.37 -3.90 -0.19
N LYS A 61 -17.86 -3.46 0.98
CA LYS A 61 -17.87 -4.24 2.23
C LYS A 61 -18.66 -5.55 2.13
N MET A 62 -19.59 -5.70 1.18
CA MET A 62 -20.34 -6.96 1.03
C MET A 62 -19.45 -8.11 0.56
N VAL A 63 -18.39 -7.80 -0.20
CA VAL A 63 -17.37 -8.77 -0.63
C VAL A 63 -16.16 -8.68 0.29
N GLY A 64 -15.55 -7.49 0.40
CA GLY A 64 -14.31 -7.24 1.13
C GLY A 64 -13.07 -7.94 0.56
N SER A 65 -11.91 -7.49 1.01
CA SER A 65 -10.63 -8.17 0.80
C SER A 65 -10.66 -9.60 1.35
N ASN A 66 -9.95 -10.50 0.68
CA ASN A 66 -9.82 -11.91 0.99
C ASN A 66 -8.57 -12.50 0.31
N ASN A 67 -8.33 -13.80 0.47
CA ASN A 67 -7.13 -14.47 -0.04
C ASN A 67 -6.85 -14.29 -1.56
N ASN A 68 -7.83 -13.89 -2.37
CA ASN A 68 -7.66 -13.68 -3.82
C ASN A 68 -7.91 -12.24 -4.28
N LEU A 69 -8.30 -11.35 -3.37
CA LEU A 69 -8.74 -9.99 -3.69
C LEU A 69 -8.31 -9.01 -2.61
N GLU A 70 -7.66 -7.92 -3.00
CA GLU A 70 -7.49 -6.73 -2.18
C GLU A 70 -8.42 -5.60 -2.63
N ILE A 71 -9.02 -4.89 -1.69
CA ILE A 71 -9.81 -3.69 -1.91
C ILE A 71 -9.31 -2.62 -0.93
N VAL A 72 -8.70 -1.56 -1.47
CA VAL A 72 -8.17 -0.44 -0.70
C VAL A 72 -8.76 0.85 -1.24
N THR A 73 -9.24 1.72 -0.38
CA THR A 73 -9.87 2.98 -0.78
C THR A 73 -9.17 4.17 -0.14
N LEU A 74 -9.04 5.26 -0.88
CA LEU A 74 -8.86 6.59 -0.33
C LEU A 74 -10.10 7.40 -0.70
N THR A 75 -10.80 7.90 0.32
CA THR A 75 -12.08 8.59 0.16
C THR A 75 -11.98 9.99 0.69
N ASP A 76 -12.78 10.87 0.12
CA ASP A 76 -13.01 12.23 0.60
C ASP A 76 -14.49 12.57 0.41
N GLN A 77 -15.07 13.40 1.29
CA GLN A 77 -16.50 13.73 1.29
C GLN A 77 -16.68 15.26 1.42
N LEU A 78 -17.93 15.72 1.52
CA LEU A 78 -18.27 17.16 1.39
C LEU A 78 -17.83 18.03 2.58
N LEU A 79 -17.54 17.45 3.74
CA LEU A 79 -17.30 18.19 4.97
C LEU A 79 -15.82 18.17 5.34
N GLY A 80 -15.26 19.32 5.74
CA GLY A 80 -13.87 19.32 6.18
C GLY A 80 -13.53 18.30 7.29
N ASN A 81 -12.42 17.60 7.13
CA ASN A 81 -11.90 16.49 7.95
C ASN A 81 -12.61 15.14 7.76
N ASP A 82 -13.07 14.82 6.55
CA ASP A 82 -13.73 13.55 6.24
C ASP A 82 -13.04 12.71 5.15
N SER A 83 -11.75 13.01 4.91
CA SER A 83 -10.90 12.14 4.12
C SER A 83 -10.41 10.93 4.92
N HIS A 84 -10.45 9.74 4.33
CA HIS A 84 -10.10 8.49 4.99
C HIS A 84 -9.44 7.47 4.06
N ALA A 85 -8.47 6.72 4.59
CA ALA A 85 -7.88 5.57 3.91
C ALA A 85 -8.33 4.26 4.57
N TYR A 86 -8.89 3.35 3.78
CA TYR A 86 -9.44 2.09 4.27
C TYR A 86 -8.89 0.89 3.52
N HIS A 87 -8.53 -0.14 4.27
CA HIS A 87 -8.56 -1.51 3.81
C HIS A 87 -9.98 -2.06 4.01
N VAL A 88 -10.66 -2.41 2.93
CA VAL A 88 -12.08 -2.80 2.99
C VAL A 88 -12.17 -4.29 3.27
N ILE A 89 -12.71 -4.65 4.43
CA ILE A 89 -12.92 -6.05 4.83
C ILE A 89 -14.40 -6.42 4.75
N LYS A 90 -14.70 -7.72 4.77
CA LYS A 90 -16.08 -8.16 4.71
C LYS A 90 -16.87 -7.64 5.91
N HIS A 91 -17.91 -6.84 5.64
CA HIS A 91 -18.77 -6.15 6.60
C HIS A 91 -18.08 -5.05 7.44
N GLY A 92 -16.94 -4.52 7.00
CA GLY A 92 -16.24 -3.46 7.74
C GLY A 92 -15.08 -2.82 7.00
N VAL A 93 -14.34 -1.97 7.70
CA VAL A 93 -13.10 -1.37 7.21
C VAL A 93 -12.05 -1.39 8.32
N GLU A 94 -10.79 -1.47 7.92
CA GLU A 94 -9.65 -1.16 8.76
C GLU A 94 -9.09 0.17 8.28
N GLU A 95 -9.05 1.17 9.17
CA GLU A 95 -8.61 2.52 8.83
C GLU A 95 -7.13 2.70 9.10
N THR A 96 -6.43 3.28 8.13
CA THR A 96 -5.06 3.75 8.29
C THR A 96 -5.08 5.27 8.45
N PRO A 97 -4.48 5.83 9.52
CA PRO A 97 -4.36 7.27 9.66
C PRO A 97 -3.62 7.88 8.45
N LEU A 98 -4.16 8.95 7.87
CA LEU A 98 -3.58 9.58 6.68
C LEU A 98 -2.12 10.03 6.87
N SER A 99 -1.76 10.45 8.09
CA SER A 99 -0.38 10.78 8.46
C SER A 99 0.62 9.62 8.39
N GLU A 100 0.16 8.36 8.42
CA GLU A 100 1.01 7.18 8.21
C GLU A 100 1.31 6.94 6.72
N ILE A 101 0.45 7.44 5.82
CA ILE A 101 0.61 7.39 4.37
C ILE A 101 1.53 8.52 3.92
N ASN A 102 1.20 9.73 4.33
CA ASN A 102 2.02 10.91 4.11
C ASN A 102 1.95 11.80 5.36
N ALA A 103 3.10 12.05 5.98
CA ALA A 103 3.21 12.79 7.24
C ALA A 103 2.68 14.23 7.19
N THR A 104 2.43 14.80 6.00
CA THR A 104 1.82 16.13 5.84
C THR A 104 0.31 16.08 5.66
N TRP A 105 -0.30 14.90 5.48
CA TRP A 105 -1.74 14.78 5.38
C TRP A 105 -2.41 14.95 6.74
N GLU A 106 -3.42 15.80 6.75
CA GLU A 106 -4.38 15.89 7.84
C GLU A 106 -5.59 15.00 7.51
N ASN A 107 -6.75 15.25 8.11
CA ASN A 107 -7.98 14.50 7.81
C ASN A 107 -8.75 15.09 6.62
N GLU A 108 -8.16 16.06 5.92
CA GLU A 108 -8.68 16.71 4.72
C GLU A 108 -7.54 16.77 3.71
N ILE A 109 -7.71 16.18 2.53
CA ILE A 109 -6.69 16.14 1.49
C ILE A 109 -7.26 16.50 0.12
N ASP A 110 -6.49 17.24 -0.67
CA ASP A 110 -6.89 17.61 -2.05
C ASP A 110 -6.82 16.38 -2.96
N MET A 111 -7.99 15.86 -3.31
CA MET A 111 -8.12 14.69 -4.17
C MET A 111 -7.88 15.02 -5.66
N GLY A 112 -7.90 16.29 -6.03
CA GLY A 112 -7.53 16.77 -7.36
C GLY A 112 -6.02 16.93 -7.57
N ASP A 113 -5.19 16.84 -6.53
CA ASP A 113 -3.73 16.87 -6.64
C ASP A 113 -3.18 15.50 -7.12
N GLY A 114 -2.40 15.53 -8.21
CA GLY A 114 -1.75 14.34 -8.75
C GLY A 114 -0.72 13.72 -7.81
N GLU A 115 -0.13 14.49 -6.89
CA GLU A 115 0.74 13.95 -5.85
C GLU A 115 -0.05 13.13 -4.82
N THR A 116 -1.28 13.54 -4.49
CA THR A 116 -2.17 12.77 -3.60
C THR A 116 -2.46 11.39 -4.18
N LEU A 117 -2.87 11.32 -5.46
CA LEU A 117 -3.11 10.05 -6.15
C LEU A 117 -1.85 9.17 -6.21
N LYS A 118 -0.69 9.78 -6.48
CA LYS A 118 0.58 9.05 -6.53
C LYS A 118 0.92 8.44 -5.18
N ASP A 119 0.84 9.22 -4.11
CA ASP A 119 1.19 8.76 -2.77
C ASP A 119 0.24 7.67 -2.29
N PHE A 120 -1.07 7.81 -2.55
CA PHE A 120 -2.05 6.75 -2.34
C PHE A 120 -1.65 5.46 -3.05
N MET A 121 -1.35 5.52 -4.35
CA MET A 121 -1.02 4.34 -5.13
C MET A 121 0.28 3.68 -4.69
N VAL A 122 1.29 4.46 -4.31
CA VAL A 122 2.55 3.93 -3.78
C VAL A 122 2.31 3.20 -2.47
N TRP A 123 1.60 3.82 -1.52
CA TRP A 123 1.29 3.22 -0.22
C TRP A 123 0.40 1.98 -0.37
N ALA A 124 -0.73 2.09 -1.05
CA ALA A 124 -1.72 1.02 -1.14
C ALA A 124 -1.15 -0.22 -1.86
N ALA A 125 -0.37 -0.02 -2.93
CA ALA A 125 0.28 -1.12 -3.64
C ALA A 125 1.43 -1.78 -2.87
N THR A 126 1.98 -1.09 -1.87
CA THR A 126 3.06 -1.60 -1.01
C THR A 126 2.48 -2.37 0.18
N GLU A 127 1.50 -1.80 0.88
CA GLU A 127 0.90 -2.41 2.08
C GLU A 127 -0.10 -3.53 1.73
N TYR A 128 -0.80 -3.40 0.60
CA TYR A 128 -1.80 -4.37 0.13
C TYR A 128 -1.44 -4.85 -1.29
N PRO A 129 -0.34 -5.61 -1.46
CA PRO A 129 0.14 -6.03 -2.76
C PRO A 129 -0.77 -7.09 -3.39
N ALA A 130 -1.00 -6.96 -4.70
CA ALA A 130 -1.65 -7.97 -5.51
C ALA A 130 -0.89 -8.21 -6.82
N GLN A 131 -1.06 -9.41 -7.39
CA GLN A 131 -0.42 -9.79 -8.66
C GLN A 131 -0.87 -8.87 -9.81
N ARG A 132 -2.16 -8.51 -9.82
CA ARG A 132 -2.76 -7.61 -10.81
C ARG A 132 -3.40 -6.44 -10.11
N LYS A 133 -3.18 -5.24 -10.64
CA LYS A 133 -3.59 -3.99 -10.00
C LYS A 133 -4.55 -3.24 -10.91
N ILE A 134 -5.68 -2.83 -10.35
CA ILE A 134 -6.67 -1.95 -11.00
C ILE A 134 -6.79 -0.70 -10.13
N LEU A 135 -6.51 0.45 -10.74
CA LEU A 135 -6.87 1.75 -10.17
C LEU A 135 -8.27 2.12 -10.68
N VAL A 136 -9.16 2.45 -9.75
CA VAL A 136 -10.49 3.00 -10.03
C VAL A 136 -10.47 4.45 -9.57
N ILE A 137 -10.62 5.39 -10.51
CA ILE A 137 -10.87 6.79 -10.18
C ILE A 137 -12.38 6.98 -10.18
N TRP A 138 -12.93 7.22 -9.00
CA TRP A 138 -14.35 7.40 -8.77
C TRP A 138 -14.61 8.88 -8.53
N ASP A 139 -15.41 9.48 -9.42
CA ASP A 139 -15.90 10.85 -9.38
C ASP A 139 -16.79 11.10 -10.63
N HIS A 140 -17.31 12.32 -10.80
CA HIS A 140 -17.63 12.91 -12.09
C HIS A 140 -16.48 12.77 -13.11
N GLY A 141 -16.83 12.97 -14.39
CA GLY A 141 -15.85 12.91 -15.46
C GLY A 141 -16.21 13.82 -16.63
N SER A 142 -15.21 14.55 -17.13
CA SER A 142 -15.31 15.37 -18.34
C SER A 142 -14.36 14.87 -19.45
N GLY A 143 -14.06 13.57 -19.45
CA GLY A 143 -13.10 12.96 -20.36
C GLY A 143 -11.69 13.51 -20.12
N TRP A 144 -11.01 13.92 -21.18
CA TRP A 144 -9.63 14.46 -21.09
C TRP A 144 -9.52 15.79 -20.33
N LYS A 145 -10.64 16.46 -20.04
CA LYS A 145 -10.61 17.82 -19.51
C LYS A 145 -10.48 17.91 -18.00
N LYS A 146 -11.09 16.97 -17.25
CA LYS A 146 -11.16 16.94 -15.78
C LYS A 146 -11.62 15.56 -15.32
N VAL A 147 -10.97 15.03 -14.29
CA VAL A 147 -11.37 13.85 -13.49
C VAL A 147 -10.95 14.07 -12.04
N ALA A 148 -11.60 13.40 -11.08
CA ALA A 148 -11.34 13.57 -9.65
C ALA A 148 -11.41 15.04 -9.21
N GLU A 149 -12.52 15.70 -9.51
CA GLU A 149 -12.85 17.05 -9.12
C GLU A 149 -13.11 17.12 -7.62
N ASP A 150 -12.35 17.99 -6.98
CA ASP A 150 -12.43 18.32 -5.57
C ASP A 150 -12.48 19.84 -5.50
N GLN A 151 -13.69 20.36 -5.34
CA GLN A 151 -13.99 21.78 -5.39
C GLN A 151 -13.35 22.52 -6.60
N GLY A 152 -12.21 23.19 -6.38
CA GLY A 152 -11.47 23.96 -7.39
C GLY A 152 -10.29 23.21 -8.02
N SER A 153 -9.99 22.00 -7.55
CA SER A 153 -8.89 21.14 -7.95
C SER A 153 -9.39 19.94 -8.77
N HIS A 154 -8.54 19.39 -9.63
CA HIS A 154 -8.85 18.21 -10.46
C HIS A 154 -7.59 17.70 -11.19
N LEU A 155 -7.61 16.43 -11.58
CA LEU A 155 -6.56 15.81 -12.39
C LEU A 155 -6.74 16.12 -13.90
N THR A 156 -5.64 16.44 -14.60
CA THR A 156 -5.50 16.51 -16.08
C THR A 156 -4.09 16.27 -16.57
#